data_AF-A0A5C9BNF8-F1
#
_entry.id   AF-A0A5C9BNF8-F1
#
_cell.length_a   1.000
_cell.length_b   1.000
_cell.length_c   1.000
_cell.angle_alpha   90.00
_cell.angle_beta   90.00
_cell.angle_gamma   90.00
#
_symmetry.space_group_name_H-M   'P 1'
#
loop_
_entity.id
_entity.type
_entity.pdbx_description
1 polymer ?
#
loop_
_entity_poly.entity_id
_entity_poly.type
_entity_poly.pdbx_seq_one_letter_code
_entity_poly.pdbx_strand_id
1 'polypeptide(L)'
;AHSGGYRAPIKRLRWKDHRNMAMRGDDVIGILQDAQTQRLHFLKSEAKSRATLTAHVLTEARAGLDKDGGLPSAHALSFISPRLLELGNLPLADAIDDALLKHAIPAQNVRHLLFTFSGNAPDALLTASLQAYPGPINQWGIGLRVEDHAAFIGAVYDRVIDDANNA
;
A
#
# COMPACT_ATOMS: atom_id res chain seq x y z
N ALA A 1 -10.75 8.20 -10.12
CA ALA A 1 -10.69 6.86 -9.49
C ALA A 1 -11.40 6.91 -8.14
N HIS A 2 -12.49 6.16 -7.97
CA HIS A 2 -13.15 6.04 -6.66
C HIS A 2 -12.36 5.04 -5.82
N SER A 3 -11.78 5.46 -4.70
CA SER A 3 -10.94 4.60 -3.85
C SER A 3 -11.73 3.51 -3.09
N GLY A 4 -12.98 3.24 -3.46
CA GLY A 4 -13.88 2.36 -2.70
C GLY A 4 -14.12 2.84 -1.26
N GLY A 5 -13.85 4.13 -0.98
CA GLY A 5 -13.93 4.71 0.36
C GLY A 5 -12.62 4.61 1.18
N TYR A 6 -11.65 3.77 0.77
CA TYR A 6 -10.34 3.73 1.44
C TYR A 6 -9.62 5.07 1.36
N ARG A 7 -8.88 5.41 2.41
CA ARG A 7 -7.99 6.57 2.50
C ARG A 7 -6.65 6.11 3.06
N ALA A 8 -5.54 6.63 2.52
CA ALA A 8 -4.22 6.44 3.13
C ALA A 8 -3.95 7.67 4.02
N PRO A 9 -4.22 7.59 5.35
CA PRO A 9 -4.16 8.78 6.21
C PRO A 9 -2.74 9.31 6.37
N ILE A 10 -1.75 8.41 6.40
CA ILE A 10 -0.35 8.74 6.61
C ILE A 10 0.45 8.42 5.34
N LYS A 11 1.07 9.44 4.76
CA LYS A 11 1.99 9.30 3.62
C LYS A 11 3.40 9.15 4.15
N ARG A 12 3.95 7.93 4.06
CA ARG A 12 5.25 7.56 4.66
C ARG A 12 6.38 8.55 4.38
N LEU A 13 6.48 9.07 3.15
CA LEU A 13 7.56 9.99 2.75
C LEU A 13 7.56 11.32 3.53
N ARG A 14 6.43 11.72 4.11
CA ARG A 14 6.35 12.93 4.95
C ARG A 14 6.91 12.75 6.37
N TRP A 15 7.14 11.52 6.80
CA TRP A 15 7.43 11.18 8.20
C TRP A 15 8.77 10.45 8.38
N LYS A 16 9.65 10.54 7.38
CA LYS A 16 10.95 9.84 7.33
C LYS A 16 12.06 10.59 8.08
N ASP A 17 11.76 11.13 9.27
CA ASP A 17 12.68 12.04 9.98
C ASP A 17 13.82 11.32 10.71
N HIS A 18 13.68 10.02 11.02
CA HIS A 18 14.80 9.21 11.54
C HIS A 18 14.72 7.71 11.20
N ARG A 19 15.86 6.99 11.30
CA ARG A 19 16.01 5.56 10.91
C ARG A 19 15.00 4.61 11.59
N ASN A 20 14.54 4.98 12.79
CA ASN A 20 13.56 4.23 13.59
C ASN A 20 12.09 4.72 13.47
N MET A 21 11.81 5.77 12.68
CA MET A 21 10.46 6.36 12.54
C MET A 21 9.86 6.16 11.15
N ALA A 22 10.46 5.35 10.28
CA ALA A 22 9.83 5.03 9.01
C ALA A 22 8.87 3.84 9.18
N MET A 23 7.66 3.93 8.61
CA MET A 23 6.81 2.76 8.39
C MET A 23 7.61 1.67 7.64
N ARG A 24 7.68 0.47 8.23
CA ARG A 24 8.32 -0.71 7.62
C ARG A 24 7.29 -1.79 7.33
N GLY A 25 7.65 -2.70 6.42
CA GLY A 25 6.82 -3.85 6.06
C GLY A 25 5.88 -3.55 4.91
N ASP A 26 5.01 -2.55 5.09
CA ASP A 26 3.97 -2.19 4.13
C ASP A 26 4.32 -0.94 3.32
N ASP A 27 3.94 -0.91 2.03
CA ASP A 27 4.16 0.27 1.18
C ASP A 27 3.14 1.37 1.47
N VAL A 28 1.85 1.02 1.42
CA VAL A 28 0.71 1.88 1.77
C VAL A 28 -0.34 1.02 2.46
N ILE A 29 -0.92 1.58 3.53
CA ILE A 29 -2.12 1.04 4.18
C ILE A 29 -3.26 2.02 3.93
N GLY A 30 -4.23 1.60 3.13
CA GLY A 30 -5.53 2.26 3.04
C GLY A 30 -6.43 1.80 4.18
N ILE A 31 -7.18 2.72 4.77
CA ILE A 31 -8.13 2.44 5.84
C ILE A 31 -9.50 2.98 5.42
N LEU A 32 -10.51 2.15 5.67
CA LEU A 32 -11.92 2.49 5.56
C LEU A 32 -12.57 2.09 6.89
N GLN A 33 -13.36 2.96 7.49
CA GLN A 33 -14.19 2.60 8.63
C GLN A 33 -15.62 2.36 8.14
N ASP A 34 -16.14 1.17 8.40
CA ASP A 34 -17.52 0.85 8.07
C ASP A 34 -18.48 1.66 8.95
N ALA A 35 -19.39 2.41 8.34
CA ALA A 35 -20.24 3.34 9.07
C ALA A 35 -21.23 2.64 10.01
N GLN A 36 -21.62 1.40 9.73
CA GLN A 36 -22.64 0.67 10.48
C GLN A 36 -22.04 -0.10 11.66
N THR A 37 -20.97 -0.86 11.39
CA THR A 37 -20.31 -1.74 12.35
C THR A 37 -19.15 -1.06 13.08
N GLN A 38 -18.71 0.11 12.61
CA GLN A 38 -17.52 0.84 13.08
C GLN A 38 -16.21 0.05 12.96
N ARG A 39 -16.22 -1.10 12.27
CA ARG A 39 -15.05 -1.93 12.05
C ARG A 39 -14.16 -1.33 10.97
N LEU A 40 -12.85 -1.50 11.15
CA LEU A 40 -11.88 -1.12 10.15
C LEU A 40 -11.77 -2.18 9.05
N HIS A 41 -11.69 -1.69 7.82
CA HIS A 41 -11.26 -2.42 6.64
C HIS A 41 -9.92 -1.85 6.19
N PHE A 42 -9.04 -2.74 5.75
CA PHE A 42 -7.69 -2.41 5.34
C PHE A 42 -7.44 -2.74 3.88
N LEU A 43 -6.79 -1.82 3.18
CA LEU A 43 -6.23 -2.03 1.86
C LEU A 43 -4.71 -2.09 2.02
N LYS A 44 -4.17 -3.30 2.09
CA LYS A 44 -2.73 -3.54 2.16
C LYS A 44 -2.18 -3.57 0.75
N SER A 45 -1.24 -2.67 0.44
CA SER A 45 -0.72 -2.54 -0.92
C SER A 45 0.75 -2.87 -1.04
N GLU A 46 1.14 -3.33 -2.22
CA GLU A 46 2.52 -3.50 -2.65
C GLU A 46 2.66 -2.86 -4.03
N ALA A 47 3.72 -2.08 -4.22
CA ALA A 47 4.00 -1.37 -5.45
C ALA A 47 5.30 -1.86 -6.09
N LYS A 48 5.25 -2.24 -7.37
CA LYS A 48 6.42 -2.62 -8.16
C LYS A 48 6.59 -1.71 -9.37
N SER A 49 7.79 -1.12 -9.49
CA SER A 49 8.20 -0.37 -10.68
C SER A 49 9.31 -1.12 -11.42
N ARG A 50 9.11 -1.45 -12.70
CA ARG A 50 10.05 -2.21 -13.53
C ARG A 50 9.95 -1.82 -15.00
N ALA A 51 11.08 -1.56 -15.67
CA ALA A 51 11.09 -1.38 -17.12
C ALA A 51 10.44 -2.58 -17.85
N THR A 52 10.78 -3.80 -17.42
CA THR A 52 10.11 -5.03 -17.85
C THR A 52 9.51 -5.75 -16.65
N LEU A 53 8.19 -5.75 -16.55
CA LEU A 53 7.44 -6.55 -15.59
C LEU A 53 7.47 -8.02 -16.00
N THR A 54 7.73 -8.90 -15.05
CA THR A 54 7.76 -10.36 -15.24
C THR A 54 6.88 -11.06 -14.22
N ALA A 55 6.52 -12.31 -14.49
CA ALA A 55 5.77 -13.14 -13.55
C ALA A 55 6.51 -13.30 -12.20
N HIS A 56 7.84 -13.45 -12.23
CA HIS A 56 8.66 -13.53 -11.03
C HIS A 56 8.48 -12.30 -10.12
N VAL A 57 8.47 -11.08 -10.70
CA VAL A 57 8.26 -9.85 -9.93
C VAL A 57 6.88 -9.84 -9.27
N LEU A 58 5.85 -10.39 -9.94
CA LEU A 58 4.52 -10.51 -9.35
C LEU A 58 4.48 -11.55 -8.22
N THR A 59 5.20 -12.67 -8.36
CA THR A 59 5.36 -13.67 -7.29
C THR A 59 6.01 -13.06 -6.06
N GLU A 60 7.09 -12.28 -6.22
CA GLU A 60 7.72 -11.58 -5.10
C GLU A 60 6.79 -10.55 -4.45
N ALA A 61 6.05 -9.79 -5.27
CA ALA A 61 5.08 -8.82 -4.77
C ALA A 61 3.97 -9.51 -3.97
N ARG A 62 3.52 -10.67 -4.44
CA ARG A 62 2.53 -11.50 -3.77
C ARG A 62 3.04 -12.00 -2.42
N ALA A 63 4.27 -12.51 -2.39
CA ALA A 63 4.93 -12.91 -1.15
C ALA A 63 5.09 -11.73 -0.17
N GLY A 64 5.35 -10.52 -0.68
CA GLY A 64 5.38 -9.29 0.13
C GLY A 64 4.04 -9.00 0.80
N LEU A 65 2.96 -9.02 0.03
CA LEU A 65 1.61 -8.82 0.55
C LEU A 65 1.18 -9.95 1.52
N ASP A 66 1.64 -11.19 1.33
CA ASP A 66 1.32 -12.34 2.20
C ASP A 66 2.10 -12.37 3.53
N LYS A 67 3.08 -11.47 3.73
CA LYS A 67 3.72 -11.28 5.03
C LYS A 67 2.67 -10.97 6.11
N ASP A 68 2.99 -11.32 7.35
CA ASP A 68 2.07 -11.13 8.49
C ASP A 68 0.71 -11.82 8.27
N GLY A 69 0.70 -12.94 7.54
CA GLY A 69 -0.51 -13.70 7.21
C GLY A 69 -1.45 -12.99 6.24
N GLY A 70 -0.94 -12.03 5.46
CA GLY A 70 -1.75 -11.17 4.57
C GLY A 70 -2.41 -9.99 5.29
N LEU A 71 -2.23 -9.84 6.60
CA LEU A 71 -2.78 -8.73 7.37
C LEU A 71 -1.82 -7.53 7.33
N PRO A 72 -2.30 -6.30 7.59
CA PRO A 72 -1.40 -5.18 7.88
C PRO A 72 -0.47 -5.54 9.04
N SER A 73 0.81 -5.20 8.91
CA SER A 73 1.75 -5.49 9.98
C SER A 73 1.42 -4.69 11.23
N ALA A 74 1.59 -5.29 12.42
CA ALA A 74 1.40 -4.58 13.69
C ALA A 74 2.30 -3.33 13.75
N HIS A 75 3.52 -3.44 13.20
CA HIS A 75 4.44 -2.31 13.11
C HIS A 75 3.90 -1.16 12.24
N ALA A 76 3.30 -1.43 11.08
CA ALA A 76 2.72 -0.38 10.25
C ALA A 76 1.55 0.32 10.95
N LEU A 77 0.70 -0.43 11.65
CA LEU A 77 -0.44 0.14 12.38
C LEU A 77 0.01 0.93 13.63
N SER A 78 0.96 0.41 14.41
CA SER A 78 1.57 1.14 15.53
C SER A 78 2.42 2.34 15.08
N PHE A 79 2.77 2.41 13.80
CA PHE A 79 3.33 3.62 13.20
C PHE A 79 2.24 4.64 12.82
N ILE A 80 1.11 4.19 12.26
CA ILE A 80 0.03 5.07 11.79
C ILE A 80 -0.75 5.70 12.94
N SER A 81 -1.10 4.92 13.98
CA SER A 81 -1.96 5.38 15.09
C SER A 81 -1.39 6.61 15.81
N PRO A 82 -0.11 6.66 16.25
CA PRO A 82 0.45 7.85 16.88
C PRO A 82 0.46 9.09 15.98
N ARG A 83 0.61 8.92 14.66
CA ARG A 83 0.59 10.05 13.70
C ARG A 83 -0.81 10.59 13.50
N LEU A 84 -1.83 9.73 13.57
CA LEU A 84 -3.21 10.18 13.59
C LEU A 84 -3.51 11.00 14.84
N LEU A 85 -2.98 10.59 15.99
CA LEU A 85 -3.07 11.36 17.23
C LEU A 85 -2.39 12.74 17.10
N GLU A 86 -1.17 12.79 16.56
CA GLU A 86 -0.46 14.07 16.28
C GLU A 86 -1.24 14.99 15.33
N LEU A 87 -2.02 14.41 14.41
CA LEU A 87 -2.87 15.14 13.47
C LEU A 87 -4.29 15.42 14.03
N GLY A 88 -4.55 15.10 15.30
CA GLY A 88 -5.84 15.34 15.95
C GLY A 88 -6.98 14.41 15.53
N ASN A 89 -6.68 13.31 14.84
CA ASN A 89 -7.67 12.30 14.45
C ASN A 89 -7.72 11.15 15.49
N LEU A 90 -8.16 11.49 16.70
CA LEU A 90 -8.28 10.54 17.80
C LEU A 90 -9.20 9.35 17.48
N PRO A 91 -10.39 9.54 16.86
CA PRO A 91 -11.31 8.41 16.63
C PRO A 91 -10.71 7.29 15.77
N LEU A 92 -9.93 7.64 14.74
CA LEU A 92 -9.29 6.63 13.90
C LEU A 92 -8.06 6.01 14.56
N ALA A 93 -7.31 6.77 15.36
CA ALA A 93 -6.21 6.23 16.17
C ALA A 93 -6.72 5.18 17.15
N ASP A 94 -7.76 5.50 17.92
CA ASP A 94 -8.40 4.58 18.88
C ASP A 94 -8.92 3.31 18.18
N ALA A 95 -9.54 3.45 17.01
CA ALA A 95 -10.03 2.31 16.25
C ALA A 95 -8.90 1.37 15.78
N ILE A 96 -7.73 1.92 15.44
CA ILE A 96 -6.53 1.13 15.08
C ILE A 96 -5.98 0.41 16.31
N ASP A 97 -5.89 1.10 17.44
CA ASP A 97 -5.42 0.51 18.70
C ASP A 97 -6.35 -0.61 19.16
N ASP A 98 -7.66 -0.46 19.02
CA ASP A 98 -8.64 -1.50 19.30
C ASP A 98 -8.51 -2.70 18.36
N ALA A 99 -8.21 -2.47 17.08
CA ALA A 99 -7.94 -3.55 16.14
C ALA A 99 -6.66 -4.33 16.50
N LEU A 100 -5.62 -3.64 17.00
CA LEU A 100 -4.36 -4.24 17.43
C LEU A 100 -4.46 -4.99 18.75
N LEU A 101 -5.20 -4.43 19.73
CA LEU A 101 -5.10 -4.86 21.13
C LEU A 101 -6.33 -5.63 21.63
N LYS A 102 -7.51 -5.43 21.02
CA LYS A 102 -8.77 -5.98 21.55
C LYS A 102 -9.44 -7.01 20.65
N HIS A 103 -9.45 -6.79 19.34
CA HIS A 103 -10.39 -7.48 18.46
C HIS A 103 -9.77 -8.34 17.37
N ALA A 104 -8.46 -8.28 17.18
CA ALA A 104 -7.74 -8.79 16.02
C ALA A 104 -8.31 -8.25 14.69
N ILE A 105 -7.58 -8.45 13.59
CA ILE A 105 -8.01 -8.03 12.25
C ILE A 105 -8.52 -9.26 11.51
N PRO A 106 -9.82 -9.36 11.21
CA PRO A 106 -10.35 -10.46 10.43
C PRO A 106 -9.84 -10.38 8.99
N ALA A 107 -9.44 -11.51 8.40
CA ALA A 107 -8.91 -11.54 7.02
C ALA A 107 -9.93 -11.00 5.99
N GLN A 108 -11.23 -11.21 6.23
CA GLN A 108 -12.31 -10.67 5.37
C GLN A 108 -12.39 -9.14 5.37
N ASN A 109 -11.81 -8.49 6.39
CA ASN A 109 -11.71 -7.03 6.45
C ASN A 109 -10.48 -6.50 5.72
N VAL A 110 -9.63 -7.38 5.18
CA VAL A 110 -8.45 -7.00 4.42
C VAL A 110 -8.68 -7.23 2.93
N ARG A 111 -8.16 -6.30 2.13
CA ARG A 111 -8.03 -6.42 0.69
C ARG A 111 -6.58 -6.16 0.31
N HIS A 112 -6.07 -6.92 -0.63
CA HIS A 112 -4.76 -6.68 -1.22
C HIS A 112 -4.88 -5.79 -2.46
N LEU A 113 -3.94 -4.87 -2.62
CA LEU A 113 -3.75 -4.10 -3.84
C LEU A 113 -2.33 -4.29 -4.38
N LEU A 114 -2.21 -4.86 -5.56
CA LEU A 114 -0.96 -4.88 -6.30
C LEU A 114 -0.96 -3.74 -7.32
N PHE A 115 -0.05 -2.79 -7.16
CA PHE A 115 0.15 -1.71 -8.13
C PHE A 115 1.44 -1.96 -8.91
N THR A 116 1.36 -2.02 -10.23
CA THR A 116 2.53 -2.14 -11.10
C THR A 116 2.69 -0.90 -11.95
N PHE A 117 3.93 -0.48 -12.11
CA PHE A 117 4.33 0.56 -13.04
C PHE A 117 5.42 0.01 -13.97
N SER A 118 5.11 -0.16 -15.26
CA SER A 118 6.00 -0.87 -16.18
C SER A 118 6.10 -0.33 -17.60
N GLY A 119 7.15 -0.73 -18.33
CA GLY A 119 7.34 -0.43 -19.75
C GLY A 119 6.51 -1.32 -20.68
N ASN A 120 6.41 -2.61 -20.33
CA ASN A 120 5.59 -3.58 -21.05
C ASN A 120 4.15 -3.64 -20.52
N ALA A 121 3.26 -4.22 -21.35
CA ALA A 121 1.85 -4.41 -21.04
C ALA A 121 1.66 -5.33 -19.81
N PRO A 122 1.00 -4.87 -18.73
CA PRO A 122 0.85 -5.63 -17.51
C PRO A 122 -0.38 -6.55 -17.49
N ASP A 123 -1.34 -6.36 -18.41
CA ASP A 123 -2.68 -6.95 -18.35
C ASP A 123 -2.67 -8.47 -18.18
N ALA A 124 -2.03 -9.19 -19.11
CA ALA A 124 -1.98 -10.66 -19.06
C ALA A 124 -1.25 -11.18 -17.82
N LEU A 125 -0.18 -10.49 -17.39
CA LEU A 125 0.61 -10.86 -16.21
C LEU A 125 -0.21 -10.68 -14.92
N LEU A 126 -0.90 -9.55 -14.79
CA LEU A 126 -1.76 -9.27 -13.64
C LEU A 126 -2.97 -10.21 -13.60
N THR A 127 -3.63 -10.45 -14.73
CA THR A 127 -4.74 -11.41 -14.81
C THR A 127 -4.31 -12.80 -14.39
N ALA A 128 -3.18 -13.31 -14.91
CA ALA A 128 -2.65 -14.61 -14.52
C ALA A 128 -2.32 -14.67 -13.02
N SER A 129 -1.69 -13.61 -12.47
CA SER A 129 -1.38 -13.54 -11.04
C SER A 129 -2.63 -13.53 -10.16
N LEU A 130 -3.71 -12.86 -10.58
CA LEU A 130 -4.97 -12.82 -9.84
C LEU A 130 -5.70 -14.17 -9.90
N GLN A 131 -5.73 -14.83 -11.07
CA GLN A 131 -6.36 -16.13 -11.26
C GLN A 131 -5.63 -17.27 -10.53
N ALA A 132 -4.31 -17.17 -10.40
CA ALA A 132 -3.49 -18.18 -9.72
C ALA A 132 -3.60 -18.11 -8.18
N TYR A 133 -4.26 -17.10 -7.61
CA TYR A 133 -4.30 -16.93 -6.16
C TYR A 133 -5.36 -17.82 -5.49
N PRO A 134 -4.96 -18.74 -4.59
CA PRO A 134 -5.90 -19.64 -3.92
C PRO A 134 -6.39 -19.10 -2.56
N GLY A 135 -5.83 -18.00 -2.08
CA GLY A 135 -6.05 -17.53 -0.71
C GLY A 135 -7.39 -16.79 -0.52
N PRO A 136 -7.76 -16.51 0.74
CA PRO A 136 -9.07 -15.96 1.07
C PRO A 136 -9.17 -14.44 0.94
N ILE A 137 -8.04 -13.72 0.78
CA ILE A 137 -8.02 -12.25 0.78
C ILE A 137 -8.30 -11.72 -0.62
N ASN A 138 -9.39 -10.96 -0.77
CA ASN A 138 -9.75 -10.32 -2.03
C ASN A 138 -8.60 -9.44 -2.57
N GLN A 139 -8.43 -9.41 -3.89
CA GLN A 139 -7.33 -8.68 -4.52
C GLN A 139 -7.81 -7.69 -5.58
N TRP A 140 -7.05 -6.61 -5.73
CA TRP A 140 -7.07 -5.72 -6.88
C TRP A 140 -5.69 -5.66 -7.51
N GLY A 141 -5.66 -5.67 -8.84
CA GLY A 141 -4.47 -5.37 -9.63
C GLY A 141 -4.67 -4.07 -10.40
N ILE A 142 -3.70 -3.17 -10.32
CA ILE A 142 -3.66 -1.94 -11.13
C ILE A 142 -2.33 -1.93 -11.87
N GLY A 143 -2.39 -1.88 -13.19
CA GLY A 143 -1.22 -1.74 -14.05
C GLY A 143 -1.18 -0.37 -14.71
N LEU A 144 -0.12 0.39 -14.45
CA LEU A 144 0.23 1.59 -15.20
C LEU A 144 1.35 1.25 -16.17
N ARG A 145 1.12 1.47 -17.47
CA ARG A 145 2.14 1.29 -18.50
C ARG A 145 2.63 2.64 -19.01
N VAL A 146 3.94 2.81 -19.10
CA VAL A 146 4.60 3.90 -19.83
C VAL A 146 5.71 3.27 -20.65
N GLU A 147 5.58 3.27 -21.98
CA GLU A 147 6.47 2.53 -22.88
C GLU A 147 7.96 2.87 -22.64
N ASP A 148 8.29 4.15 -22.54
CA ASP A 148 9.63 4.63 -22.20
C ASP A 148 9.84 4.76 -20.69
N HIS A 149 9.50 3.70 -19.94
CA HIS A 149 9.50 3.70 -18.46
C HIS A 149 10.79 4.28 -17.86
N ALA A 150 11.95 3.83 -18.33
CA ALA A 150 13.24 4.28 -17.80
C ALA A 150 13.49 5.77 -18.04
N ALA A 151 13.16 6.27 -19.24
CA ALA A 151 13.31 7.68 -19.59
C ALA A 151 12.34 8.55 -18.80
N PHE A 152 11.09 8.10 -18.63
CA PHE A 152 10.09 8.79 -17.80
C PHE A 152 10.57 8.91 -16.36
N ILE A 153 11.07 7.82 -15.76
CA ILE A 153 11.59 7.85 -14.39
C ILE A 153 12.77 8.83 -14.29
N GLY A 154 13.70 8.80 -15.23
CA GLY A 154 14.84 9.73 -15.28
C GLY A 154 14.37 11.19 -15.30
N ALA A 155 13.48 11.54 -16.22
CA ALA A 155 12.96 12.90 -16.35
C ALA A 155 12.25 13.40 -15.08
N VAL A 156 11.55 12.53 -14.35
CA VAL A 156 10.93 12.90 -13.07
C VAL A 156 11.99 13.22 -12.01
N TYR A 157 13.06 12.42 -11.91
CA TYR A 157 14.13 12.69 -10.95
C TYR A 157 14.91 13.95 -11.28
N ASP A 158 15.25 14.16 -12.55
CA ASP A 158 15.93 15.37 -13.02
C ASP A 158 15.10 16.61 -12.64
N ARG A 159 13.79 16.57 -12.91
CA ARG A 159 12.91 17.69 -12.56
C ARG A 159 12.84 17.95 -11.05
N VAL A 160 12.77 16.91 -10.23
CA VAL A 160 12.75 17.05 -8.76
C VAL A 160 14.04 17.69 -8.26
N ILE A 161 15.20 17.34 -8.85
CA ILE A 161 16.49 17.94 -8.51
C ILE A 161 16.53 19.42 -8.92
N ASP A 162 16.09 19.73 -10.13
CA ASP A 162 16.01 21.11 -10.62
C ASP A 162 15.12 21.98 -9.74
N ASP A 163 13.93 21.50 -9.37
CA ASP A 163 12.98 22.24 -8.53
C ASP A 163 13.52 22.41 -7.10
N ALA A 164 14.22 21.42 -6.54
CA ALA A 164 14.83 21.52 -5.21
C ALA A 164 15.96 22.55 -5.14
N ASN A 165 16.70 22.75 -6.24
CA ASN A 165 17.76 23.76 -6.31
C ASN A 165 17.22 25.19 -6.53
N ASN A 166 15.93 25.34 -6.80
CA ASN A 166 15.25 26.61 -7.03
C ASN A 166 14.32 27.03 -5.86
N ALA A 167 14.36 26.32 -4.73
CA ALA A 167 13.52 26.55 -3.55
C ALA A 167 14.28 27.20 -2.38
#